data_AF-A0A256XHN7-F1
#
_entry.id   AF-A0A256XHN7-F1
#
_cell.length_a   1.000
_cell.length_b   1.000
_cell.length_c   1.000
_cell.angle_alpha   90.00
_cell.angle_beta   90.00
_cell.angle_gamma   90.00
#
_symmetry.space_group_name_H-M   'P 1'
#
loop_
_entity.id
_entity.type
_entity.pdbx_description
1 polymer ?
#
loop_
_entity_poly.entity_id
_entity_poly.type
_entity_poly.pdbx_seq_one_letter_code
_entity_poly.pdbx_strand_id
1 'polypeptide(L)'
;MLRYLIKPDIDLDAGVLDSIVKPFYWLLIYTGLYLSLKIIPYFMFLSDELDALFYVGGVLLVALLLSKILRVFINRWLRVRKRFSKTPEVLYKIVSLIVYLLAFLMVLAYFEVEITPLIATLGLGGLAVGLALQQTLSDFSRAFI
;
A
#
# COMPACT_ATOMS: atom_id res chain seq x y z
N MET A 1 -28.65 26.09 20.55
CA MET A 1 -29.81 25.20 20.32
C MET A 1 -30.02 25.18 18.80
N LEU A 2 -29.40 24.36 17.96
CA LEU A 2 -29.25 22.91 17.90
C LEU A 2 -28.15 22.56 16.86
N ARG A 3 -26.85 22.65 17.18
CA ARG A 3 -25.78 22.24 16.22
C ARG A 3 -24.81 21.21 16.79
N TYR A 4 -25.24 20.50 17.83
CA TYR A 4 -24.38 19.60 18.63
C TYR A 4 -24.90 18.17 18.77
N LEU A 5 -25.88 17.73 17.97
CA LEU A 5 -26.57 16.45 18.23
C LEU A 5 -26.63 15.48 17.05
N ILE A 6 -25.64 15.47 16.15
CA ILE A 6 -25.42 14.30 15.27
C ILE A 6 -23.92 14.12 15.05
N LYS A 7 -23.21 13.66 16.10
CA LYS A 7 -22.02 12.83 15.89
C LYS A 7 -22.56 11.46 15.50
N PRO A 8 -22.36 10.96 14.27
CA PRO A 8 -22.54 9.53 14.07
C PRO A 8 -21.56 8.84 15.03
N ASP A 9 -22.10 7.91 15.80
CA ASP A 9 -21.46 7.08 16.82
C ASP A 9 -20.51 6.08 16.15
N ILE A 10 -19.56 6.62 15.37
CA ILE A 10 -18.47 5.90 14.77
C ILE A 10 -17.24 6.63 15.27
N ASP A 11 -16.54 6.00 16.20
CA ASP A 11 -15.28 6.43 16.81
C ASP A 11 -14.13 6.38 15.78
N LEU A 12 -14.37 6.91 14.58
CA LEU A 12 -13.37 7.23 13.59
C LEU A 12 -12.64 8.46 14.12
N ASP A 13 -11.68 8.22 15.00
CA ASP A 13 -10.73 9.25 15.43
C ASP A 13 -10.33 10.09 14.22
N ALA A 14 -10.42 11.40 14.33
CA ALA A 14 -10.12 12.34 13.25
C ALA A 14 -8.80 12.02 12.52
N GLY A 15 -7.83 11.40 13.19
CA GLY A 15 -6.57 10.93 12.60
C GLY A 15 -6.68 9.76 11.61
N VAL A 16 -7.63 8.83 11.76
CA VAL A 16 -7.87 7.75 10.78
C VAL A 16 -8.61 8.30 9.58
N LEU A 17 -9.60 9.16 9.81
CA LEU A 17 -10.33 9.82 8.74
C LEU A 17 -9.36 10.62 7.85
N ASP A 18 -8.50 11.43 8.45
CA ASP A 18 -7.48 12.19 7.72
C ASP A 18 -6.48 11.30 6.95
N SER A 19 -6.18 10.12 7.50
CA SER A 19 -5.25 9.17 6.88
C SER A 19 -5.82 8.47 5.65
N ILE A 20 -7.14 8.45 5.49
CA ILE A 20 -7.84 7.84 4.35
C ILE A 20 -8.32 8.91 3.36
N VAL A 21 -8.86 10.02 3.88
CA VAL A 21 -9.43 11.11 3.07
C VAL A 21 -8.36 11.85 2.27
N LYS A 22 -7.18 12.12 2.88
CA LYS A 22 -6.08 12.78 2.17
C LYS A 22 -5.63 11.97 0.94
N PRO A 23 -5.29 10.67 1.05
CA PRO A 23 -5.02 9.81 -0.11
C PRO A 23 -6.09 9.85 -1.21
N PHE A 24 -7.36 9.81 -0.80
CA PHE A 24 -8.47 9.77 -1.73
C PHE A 24 -8.59 11.06 -2.55
N TYR A 25 -8.33 12.22 -1.92
CA TYR A 25 -8.29 13.51 -2.63
C TYR A 25 -7.18 13.55 -3.69
N TRP A 26 -5.99 13.02 -3.39
CA TRP A 26 -4.90 12.93 -4.37
C TRP A 26 -5.23 12.01 -5.54
N LEU A 27 -5.91 10.88 -5.28
CA LEU A 27 -6.38 9.98 -6.34
C LEU A 27 -7.39 10.66 -7.27
N LEU A 28 -8.33 11.43 -6.70
CA LEU A 28 -9.34 12.14 -7.48
C LEU A 28 -8.72 13.21 -8.39
N ILE A 29 -7.75 13.97 -7.89
CA ILE A 29 -7.01 14.93 -8.72
C ILE A 29 -6.24 14.21 -9.83
N TYR A 30 -5.57 13.11 -9.49
CA TYR A 30 -4.76 12.35 -10.43
C TYR A 30 -5.59 11.79 -11.60
N THR A 31 -6.75 11.18 -11.30
CA THR A 31 -7.66 10.66 -12.32
C THR A 31 -8.31 11.77 -13.14
N GLY A 32 -8.66 12.90 -12.51
CA GLY A 32 -9.15 14.09 -13.21
C GLY A 32 -8.15 14.64 -14.21
N LEU A 33 -6.87 14.70 -13.84
CA LEU A 33 -5.79 15.14 -14.74
C LEU A 33 -5.62 14.20 -15.93
N TYR A 34 -5.64 12.89 -15.70
CA TYR A 34 -5.57 11.87 -16.75
C TYR A 34 -6.70 12.03 -17.78
N LEU A 35 -7.96 12.13 -17.30
CA LEU A 35 -9.12 12.31 -18.16
C LEU A 35 -9.04 13.62 -18.94
N SER A 36 -8.62 14.72 -18.29
CA SER A 36 -8.50 16.03 -18.91
C SER A 36 -7.53 16.01 -20.10
N LEU A 37 -6.41 15.29 -19.99
CA LEU A 37 -5.41 15.21 -21.06
C LEU A 37 -5.90 14.33 -22.21
N LYS A 38 -6.63 13.24 -21.91
CA LYS A 38 -7.13 12.29 -22.92
C LYS A 38 -8.24 12.87 -23.82
N ILE A 39 -8.94 13.91 -23.36
CA ILE A 39 -10.01 14.58 -24.13
C ILE A 39 -9.43 15.48 -25.25
N ILE A 40 -8.17 15.90 -25.15
CA ILE A 40 -7.57 16.86 -26.10
C ILE A 40 -7.20 16.13 -27.41
N PRO A 41 -7.76 16.54 -28.58
CA PRO A 41 -7.56 15.84 -29.86
C PRO A 41 -6.10 15.75 -30.31
N TYR A 42 -5.27 16.72 -29.93
CA TYR A 42 -3.83 16.76 -30.24
C TYR A 42 -3.05 15.60 -29.61
N PHE A 43 -3.52 15.07 -28.47
CA PHE A 43 -2.84 13.99 -27.75
C PHE A 43 -3.22 12.58 -28.22
N MET A 44 -4.11 12.43 -29.22
CA MET A 44 -4.43 11.11 -29.78
C MET A 44 -3.23 10.41 -30.42
N PHE A 45 -2.20 11.16 -30.86
CA PHE A 45 -0.99 10.58 -31.46
C PHE A 45 0.05 10.12 -30.43
N LEU A 46 -0.09 10.53 -29.15
CA LEU A 46 0.79 10.19 -28.04
C LEU A 46 0.03 9.43 -26.92
N SER A 47 -1.11 8.84 -27.26
CA SER A 47 -2.03 8.26 -26.28
C SER A 47 -1.40 7.09 -25.54
N ASP A 48 -0.55 6.31 -26.21
CA ASP A 48 0.03 5.09 -25.65
C ASP A 48 1.15 5.42 -24.66
N GLU A 49 2.01 6.39 -25.00
CA GLU A 49 3.05 6.87 -24.08
C GLU A 49 2.45 7.60 -22.87
N LEU A 50 1.36 8.35 -23.07
CA LEU A 50 0.62 8.97 -21.97
C LEU A 50 -0.06 7.94 -21.09
N ASP A 51 -0.74 6.94 -21.66
CA ASP A 51 -1.39 5.89 -20.90
C ASP A 51 -0.35 5.12 -20.06
N ALA A 52 0.83 4.85 -20.62
CA ALA A 52 1.93 4.22 -19.90
C ALA A 52 2.45 5.08 -18.75
N LEU A 53 2.71 6.36 -19.00
CA LEU A 53 3.19 7.29 -17.98
C LEU A 53 2.18 7.41 -16.82
N PHE A 54 0.90 7.55 -17.15
CA PHE A 54 -0.16 7.66 -16.15
C PHE A 54 -0.42 6.36 -15.41
N TYR A 55 -0.26 5.21 -16.07
CA TYR A 55 -0.34 3.92 -15.40
C TYR A 55 0.77 3.77 -14.36
N VAL A 56 2.03 3.99 -14.77
CA VAL A 56 3.20 3.89 -13.88
C VAL A 56 3.08 4.86 -12.71
N GLY A 57 2.75 6.14 -13.00
CA GLY A 57 2.54 7.14 -11.96
C GLY A 57 1.41 6.77 -10.99
N GLY A 58 0.32 6.17 -11.51
CA GLY A 58 -0.84 5.77 -10.73
C GLY A 58 -0.53 4.60 -9.79
N VAL A 59 0.16 3.57 -10.31
CA VAL A 59 0.62 2.43 -9.52
C VAL A 59 1.57 2.88 -8.40
N LEU A 60 2.53 3.75 -8.71
CA LEU A 60 3.45 4.30 -7.71
C LEU A 60 2.71 5.14 -6.66
N LEU A 61 1.77 5.99 -7.08
CA LEU A 61 0.97 6.79 -6.17
C LEU A 61 0.14 5.91 -5.24
N VAL A 62 -0.55 4.90 -5.75
CA VAL A 62 -1.30 3.93 -4.94
C VAL A 62 -0.37 3.19 -3.98
N ALA A 63 0.80 2.74 -4.42
CA ALA A 63 1.77 2.05 -3.58
C ALA A 63 2.28 2.93 -2.42
N LEU A 64 2.58 4.21 -2.69
CA LEU A 64 2.99 5.18 -1.68
C LEU A 64 1.87 5.44 -0.65
N LEU A 65 0.63 5.60 -1.12
CA LEU A 65 -0.53 5.80 -0.26
C LEU A 65 -0.80 4.57 0.60
N LEU A 66 -0.76 3.37 0.01
CA LEU A 66 -0.97 2.12 0.72
C LEU A 66 0.12 1.89 1.79
N SER A 67 1.38 2.12 1.44
CA SER A 67 2.52 2.09 2.39
C SER A 67 2.30 3.04 3.58
N LYS A 68 1.80 4.25 3.32
CA LYS A 68 1.48 5.24 4.37
C LYS A 68 0.32 4.80 5.25
N ILE A 69 -0.76 4.26 4.66
CA ILE A 69 -1.92 3.75 5.41
C ILE A 69 -1.50 2.59 6.30
N LEU A 70 -0.75 1.63 5.76
CA LEU A 70 -0.24 0.49 6.51
C LEU A 70 0.64 0.93 7.68
N ARG A 71 1.48 1.97 7.50
CA ARG A 71 2.28 2.55 8.59
C ARG A 71 1.40 3.06 9.73
N VAL A 72 0.34 3.80 9.42
CA VAL A 72 -0.59 4.34 10.43
C VAL A 72 -1.31 3.21 11.14
N PHE A 73 -1.78 2.21 10.40
CA PHE A 73 -2.48 1.06 10.95
C PHE A 73 -1.59 0.23 11.89
N ILE A 74 -0.37 -0.10 11.44
CA ILE A 74 0.63 -0.83 12.24
C ILE A 74 0.94 -0.06 13.53
N ASN A 75 1.27 1.23 13.42
CA ASN A 75 1.57 2.05 14.61
C ASN A 75 0.40 2.11 15.60
N ARG A 76 -0.84 2.25 15.11
CA ARG A 76 -2.02 2.29 15.95
C ARG A 76 -2.26 0.96 16.65
N TRP A 77 -2.16 -0.14 15.93
CA TRP A 77 -2.34 -1.48 16.49
C TRP A 77 -1.30 -1.81 17.57
N LEU A 78 -0.04 -1.44 17.35
CA LEU A 78 1.03 -1.62 18.34
C LEU A 78 0.86 -0.72 19.56
N ARG A 79 0.40 0.53 19.39
CA ARG A 79 0.18 1.47 20.50
C ARG A 79 -0.91 0.98 21.46
N VAL A 80 -1.98 0.37 20.94
CA VAL A 80 -3.07 -0.21 21.74
C VAL A 80 -2.57 -1.37 22.62
N ARG A 81 -1.52 -2.10 22.19
CA ARG A 81 -1.01 -3.26 22.93
C ARG A 81 -0.04 -2.94 24.08
N LYS A 82 0.24 -1.66 24.41
CA LYS A 82 0.99 -1.16 25.60
C LYS A 82 2.32 -1.88 26.01
N ARG A 83 2.85 -2.82 25.23
CA ARG A 83 3.99 -3.68 25.61
C ARG A 83 5.27 -3.47 24.80
N PHE A 84 5.23 -2.68 23.73
CA PHE A 84 6.39 -2.39 22.91
C PHE A 84 6.59 -0.87 22.84
N SER A 85 7.58 -0.36 23.56
CA SER A 85 7.96 1.07 23.57
C SER A 85 8.55 1.55 22.23
N LYS A 86 8.90 0.61 21.35
CA LYS A 86 9.28 0.86 19.96
C LYS A 86 8.51 -0.09 19.05
N THR A 87 7.76 0.46 18.09
CA THR A 87 7.33 -0.31 16.92
C THR A 87 8.56 -0.94 16.29
N PRO A 88 8.57 -2.24 15.94
CA PRO A 88 9.65 -2.80 15.15
C PRO A 88 9.66 -2.07 13.81
N GLU A 89 10.57 -1.11 13.64
CA GLU A 89 10.76 -0.38 12.38
C GLU A 89 10.95 -1.35 11.20
N VAL A 90 11.50 -2.53 11.53
CA VAL A 90 11.64 -3.70 10.67
C VAL A 90 10.30 -4.17 10.08
N LEU A 91 9.22 -4.23 10.87
CA LEU A 91 7.91 -4.69 10.39
C LEU A 91 7.35 -3.73 9.33
N TYR A 92 7.44 -2.43 9.57
CA TYR A 92 7.05 -1.42 8.58
C TYR A 92 7.89 -1.54 7.31
N LYS A 93 9.22 -1.69 7.44
CA LYS A 93 10.12 -1.84 6.28
C LYS A 93 9.79 -3.07 5.44
N ILE A 94 9.50 -4.22 6.07
CA ILE A 94 9.10 -5.45 5.37
C ILE A 94 7.78 -5.25 4.62
N VAL A 95 6.77 -4.67 5.29
CA VAL A 95 5.46 -4.43 4.66
C VAL A 95 5.58 -3.45 3.49
N SER A 96 6.30 -2.35 3.65
CA SER A 96 6.55 -1.41 2.54
C SER A 96 7.34 -2.05 1.40
N LEU A 97 8.33 -2.90 1.70
CA LEU A 97 9.07 -3.64 0.68
C LEU A 97 8.14 -4.53 -0.16
N ILE A 98 7.23 -5.27 0.47
CA ILE A 98 6.24 -6.10 -0.23
C ILE A 98 5.33 -5.24 -1.12
N VAL A 99 4.84 -4.10 -0.61
CA VAL A 99 4.01 -3.18 -1.40
C VAL A 99 4.74 -2.66 -2.63
N TYR A 100 6.00 -2.26 -2.50
CA TYR A 100 6.80 -1.78 -3.64
C TYR A 100 7.16 -2.90 -4.61
N LEU A 101 7.41 -4.13 -4.14
CA LEU A 101 7.61 -5.29 -5.01
C LEU A 101 6.36 -5.57 -5.86
N LEU A 102 5.17 -5.52 -5.26
CA LEU A 102 3.92 -5.68 -6.00
C LEU A 102 3.70 -4.55 -7.01
N ALA A 103 3.98 -3.31 -6.63
CA ALA A 103 3.89 -2.17 -7.54
C ALA A 103 4.86 -2.32 -8.72
N PHE A 104 6.08 -2.79 -8.48
CA PHE A 104 7.05 -3.09 -9.51
C PHE A 104 6.54 -4.16 -10.49
N LEU A 105 6.01 -5.27 -9.97
CA LEU A 105 5.41 -6.32 -10.81
C LEU A 105 4.24 -5.82 -11.65
N MET A 106 3.38 -4.97 -11.08
CA MET A 106 2.25 -4.37 -11.82
C MET A 106 2.74 -3.50 -12.99
N VAL A 107 3.79 -2.70 -12.77
CA VAL A 107 4.42 -1.91 -13.83
C VAL A 107 4.98 -2.81 -14.93
N LEU A 108 5.69 -3.87 -14.57
CA LEU A 108 6.22 -4.83 -15.54
C LEU A 108 5.11 -5.50 -16.35
N ALA A 109 4.05 -5.94 -15.68
CA ALA A 109 2.91 -6.58 -16.33
C ALA A 109 2.21 -5.65 -17.33
N TYR A 110 2.18 -4.34 -17.06
CA TYR A 110 1.62 -3.35 -17.98
C TYR A 110 2.44 -3.22 -19.27
N PHE A 111 3.77 -3.34 -19.19
CA PHE A 111 4.65 -3.37 -20.36
C PHE A 111 4.72 -4.75 -21.02
N GLU A 112 3.75 -5.62 -20.76
CA GLU A 112 3.65 -6.98 -21.30
C GLU A 112 4.88 -7.88 -21.01
N VAL A 113 5.64 -7.54 -19.96
CA VAL A 113 6.74 -8.38 -19.48
C VAL A 113 6.17 -9.59 -18.75
N GLU A 114 6.70 -10.78 -19.06
CA GLU A 114 6.25 -12.01 -18.41
C GLU A 114 6.59 -12.00 -16.90
N ILE A 115 5.58 -11.81 -16.06
CA ILE A 115 5.73 -11.76 -14.60
C ILE A 115 5.64 -13.13 -13.92
N THR A 116 5.21 -14.19 -14.63
CA THR A 116 5.06 -15.54 -14.07
C THR A 116 6.36 -16.07 -13.44
N PRO A 117 7.53 -15.97 -14.09
CA PRO A 117 8.79 -16.39 -13.48
C PRO A 117 9.19 -15.55 -12.26
N LEU A 118 8.87 -14.25 -12.27
CA LEU A 118 9.15 -13.33 -11.16
C LEU A 118 8.28 -13.66 -9.94
N ILE A 119 6.99 -13.93 -10.15
CA ILE A 119 6.09 -14.34 -9.07
C ILE A 119 6.48 -15.71 -8.53
N ALA A 120 6.85 -16.65 -9.41
CA ALA A 120 7.32 -17.98 -9.00
C ALA A 120 8.58 -17.89 -8.13
N THR A 121 9.57 -17.07 -8.53
CA THR A 121 10.80 -16.86 -7.74
C THR A 121 10.55 -16.16 -6.42
N LEU A 122 9.65 -15.16 -6.38
CA LEU A 122 9.22 -14.53 -5.12
C LEU A 122 8.49 -15.54 -4.21
N GLY A 123 7.67 -16.42 -4.78
CA GLY A 123 7.02 -17.52 -4.06
C GLY A 123 8.04 -18.48 -3.45
N LEU A 124 8.99 -18.96 -4.25
CA LEU A 124 10.09 -19.82 -3.77
C LEU A 124 10.97 -19.11 -2.73
N GLY A 125 11.25 -17.81 -2.91
CA GLY A 125 11.97 -16.99 -1.94
C GLY A 125 11.22 -16.85 -0.61
N GLY A 126 9.89 -16.66 -0.67
CA GLY A 126 9.02 -16.65 0.51
C GLY A 126 9.03 -17.98 1.25
N LEU A 127 9.02 -19.11 0.53
CA LEU A 127 9.18 -20.44 1.12
C LEU A 127 10.53 -20.59 1.83
N ALA A 128 11.62 -20.16 1.18
CA ALA A 128 12.96 -20.21 1.78
C ALA A 128 13.04 -19.38 3.08
N VAL A 129 12.50 -18.16 3.08
CA VAL A 129 12.42 -17.30 4.27
C VAL A 129 11.56 -17.96 5.37
N GLY A 130 10.43 -18.56 5.00
CA GLY A 130 9.56 -19.27 5.94
C GLY A 130 10.27 -20.47 6.59
N LEU A 131 11.00 -21.26 5.80
CA LEU A 131 11.79 -22.39 6.30
C LEU A 131 12.92 -21.92 7.22
N ALA A 132 13.58 -20.80 6.90
CA ALA A 132 14.62 -20.22 7.76
C ALA A 132 14.05 -19.74 9.11
N LEU A 133 12.85 -19.17 9.12
CA LEU A 133 12.17 -18.70 10.34
C LEU A 133 11.45 -19.82 11.11
N GLN A 134 11.31 -21.01 10.53
CA GLN A 134 10.55 -22.12 11.10
C GLN A 134 11.05 -22.51 12.49
N GLN A 135 12.38 -22.56 12.68
CA GLN A 135 13.00 -22.92 13.96
C GLN A 135 12.67 -21.86 15.03
N THR A 136 12.86 -20.58 14.72
CA THR A 136 12.58 -19.47 15.63
C THR A 136 11.12 -19.42 16.07
N LEU A 137 10.17 -19.62 15.13
CA LEU A 137 8.75 -19.69 15.47
C LEU A 137 8.40 -20.92 16.33
N SER A 138 9.05 -22.05 16.08
CA SER A 138 8.85 -23.28 16.85
C SER A 138 9.36 -23.13 18.28
N ASP A 139 10.50 -22.46 18.47
CA ASP A 139 11.05 -22.20 19.81
C ASP A 139 10.17 -21.20 20.58
N PHE A 140 9.62 -20.19 19.90
CA PHE A 140 8.68 -19.24 20.51
C PHE A 140 7.39 -19.92 20.99
N SER A 141 6.81 -20.84 20.21
CA SER A 141 5.60 -21.54 20.61
C SER A 141 5.83 -22.52 21.76
N ARG A 142 6.99 -23.19 21.80
CA ARG A 142 7.42 -24.05 22.92
C ARG A 142 7.61 -23.27 24.22
N ALA A 143 8.01 -22.00 24.15
CA ALA A 143 8.18 -21.18 25.35
C ALA A 143 6.84 -20.74 25.98
N PHE A 144 5.72 -20.88 25.25
CA PHE A 144 4.39 -20.49 25.73
C PHE A 144 3.54 -21.67 26.22
N ILE A 145 3.91 -22.91 25.87
CA ILE A 145 3.28 -24.16 26.32
C ILE A 145 4.11 -24.74 27.47
#